data_AF-A0ABD7X5I9-F1
#
_entry.id   AF-A0ABD7X5I9-F1
#
_cell.length_a   1.000
_cell.length_b   1.000
_cell.length_c   1.000
_cell.angle_alpha   90.00
_cell.angle_beta   90.00
_cell.angle_gamma   90.00
#
_symmetry.space_group_name_H-M   'P 1'
#
loop_
_entity.id
_entity.type
_entity.pdbx_description
1 polymer ?
#
loop_
_entity_poly.entity_id
_entity_poly.type
_entity_poly.pdbx_seq_one_letter_code
_entity_poly.pdbx_strand_id
1 'polypeptide(L)'
;MNTSDEIEISQSEWETMRVIWTLQKATSHQIIEILEEKLGWKASTTKTYLGRLVKKGALRTSKNGREFIYQPMIEEQVAMDNASKSLFVHLCQHKVGTTLANLIDQIELSKSDIQMLIGKLEEKAQTAPDKVSCNCLPENCDMDCKMEDM
;
A
#
# COMPACT_ATOMS: atom_id res chain seq x y z
N MET A 1 22.47 1.15 -13.15
CA MET A 1 21.83 1.85 -12.01
C MET A 1 20.49 1.17 -11.82
N ASN A 2 20.34 0.32 -10.80
CA ASN A 2 19.12 -0.45 -10.58
C ASN A 2 18.04 0.47 -9.99
N THR A 3 17.08 0.87 -10.80
CA THR A 3 15.86 1.58 -10.39
C THR A 3 14.72 0.59 -10.22
N SER A 4 14.90 -0.43 -9.36
CA SER A 4 13.90 -1.50 -9.14
C SER A 4 13.97 -2.14 -7.76
N ASP A 5 14.33 -1.37 -6.72
CA ASP A 5 14.00 -1.78 -5.36
C ASP A 5 12.70 -1.04 -5.00
N GLU A 6 11.54 -1.67 -5.25
CA GLU A 6 10.26 -1.19 -4.72
C GLU A 6 10.40 -1.14 -3.18
N ILE A 7 10.30 0.06 -2.60
CA ILE A 7 10.50 0.24 -1.15
C ILE A 7 9.32 -0.42 -0.41
N GLU A 8 9.55 -1.61 0.13
CA GLU A 8 8.54 -2.33 0.90
C GLU A 8 8.35 -1.71 2.30
N ILE A 9 7.13 -1.24 2.57
CA ILE A 9 6.71 -0.73 3.88
C ILE A 9 5.87 -1.81 4.56
N SER A 10 6.32 -2.29 5.73
CA SER A 10 5.55 -3.27 6.51
C SER A 10 4.34 -2.64 7.19
N GLN A 11 3.36 -3.45 7.61
CA GLN A 11 2.14 -2.97 8.27
C GLN A 11 2.42 -2.03 9.45
N SER A 12 3.39 -2.35 10.31
CA SER A 12 3.73 -1.47 11.43
C SER A 12 4.51 -0.22 11.00
N GLU A 13 5.21 -0.25 9.86
CA GLU A 13 5.88 0.95 9.34
C GLU A 13 4.89 1.90 8.65
N TRP A 14 3.76 1.39 8.14
CA TRP A 14 2.71 2.19 7.51
C TRP A 14 2.17 3.28 8.42
N GLU A 15 1.86 2.98 9.68
CA GLU A 15 1.35 4.00 10.60
C GLU A 15 2.38 5.11 10.87
N THR A 16 3.67 4.76 10.90
CA THR A 16 4.74 5.78 11.01
C THR A 16 4.78 6.65 9.75
N MET A 17 4.65 6.05 8.57
CA MET A 17 4.64 6.77 7.30
C MET A 17 3.41 7.66 7.14
N ARG A 18 2.21 7.23 7.58
CA ARG A 18 0.98 8.06 7.56
C ARG A 18 1.14 9.37 8.32
N VAL A 19 1.77 9.33 9.50
CA VAL A 19 2.08 10.55 10.26
C VAL A 19 3.05 11.44 9.48
N ILE A 20 4.08 10.87 8.86
CA ILE A 20 5.10 11.63 8.14
C ILE A 20 4.59 12.19 6.82
N TRP A 21 3.77 11.47 6.05
CA TRP A 21 3.09 11.98 4.85
C TRP A 21 2.12 13.10 5.21
N THR A 22 1.39 13.00 6.33
CA THR A 22 0.50 14.08 6.77
C THR A 22 1.28 15.35 7.10
N LEU A 23 2.41 15.23 7.82
CA LEU A 23 3.18 16.38 8.27
C LEU A 23 4.19 16.88 7.23
N GLN A 24 4.55 16.05 6.22
CA GLN A 24 5.59 16.23 5.19
C GLN A 24 7.02 16.44 5.72
N LYS A 25 7.18 16.95 6.93
CA LYS A 25 8.43 17.18 7.64
C LYS A 25 8.14 17.16 9.15
N ALA A 26 8.65 16.15 9.85
CA ALA A 26 8.33 15.95 11.27
C ALA A 26 9.57 15.62 12.09
N THR A 27 9.59 16.05 13.36
CA THR A 27 10.65 15.70 14.31
C THR A 27 10.38 14.33 14.94
N SER A 28 11.42 13.69 15.51
CA SER A 28 11.21 12.47 16.31
C SER A 28 10.14 12.65 17.40
N HIS A 29 10.12 13.82 18.06
CA HIS A 29 9.19 14.09 19.15
C HIS A 29 7.74 14.09 18.66
N GLN A 30 7.44 14.84 17.59
CA GLN A 30 6.10 14.91 17.02
C GLN A 30 5.58 13.53 16.61
N ILE A 31 6.43 12.73 15.96
CA ILE A 31 6.04 11.39 15.50
C ILE A 31 5.79 10.45 16.68
N ILE A 32 6.63 10.52 17.73
CA ILE A 32 6.47 9.71 18.95
C ILE A 32 5.17 10.08 19.65
N GLU A 33 4.92 11.37 19.88
CA GLU A 33 3.73 11.86 20.58
C GLU A 33 2.44 11.43 19.89
N ILE A 34 2.36 11.58 18.56
CA ILE A 34 1.18 11.18 17.79
C ILE A 34 0.95 9.66 17.85
N LEU A 35 1.99 8.85 17.67
CA LEU A 35 1.85 7.39 17.68
C LEU A 35 1.63 6.83 19.09
N GLU A 36 2.14 7.49 20.12
CA GLU A 36 1.84 7.16 21.51
C GLU A 36 0.36 7.45 21.82
N GLU A 37 -0.15 8.62 21.44
CA GLU A 37 -1.55 8.98 21.65
C GLU A 37 -2.52 8.08 20.86
N LYS A 38 -2.25 7.80 19.59
CA LYS A 38 -3.18 7.07 18.71
C LYS A 38 -3.08 5.54 18.84
N LEU A 39 -1.88 5.01 19.08
CA LEU A 39 -1.61 3.57 19.05
C LEU A 39 -0.98 3.03 20.34
N GLY A 40 -0.70 3.87 21.33
CA GLY A 40 -0.09 3.46 22.60
C GLY A 40 1.37 3.02 22.47
N TRP A 41 2.07 3.43 21.41
CA TRP A 41 3.44 3.00 21.18
C TRP A 41 4.44 3.70 22.09
N LYS A 42 5.35 2.92 22.67
CA LYS A 42 6.53 3.46 23.36
C LYS A 42 7.46 4.14 22.36
N ALA A 43 8.12 5.22 22.79
CA ALA A 43 9.12 5.95 22.01
C ALA A 43 10.19 5.05 21.35
N SER A 44 10.62 3.95 22.00
CA SER A 44 11.60 3.00 21.47
C SER A 44 11.11 2.26 20.22
N THR A 45 9.81 1.95 20.16
CA THR A 45 9.16 1.26 19.04
C THR A 45 9.13 2.18 17.82
N THR A 46 8.66 3.42 17.99
CA THR A 46 8.68 4.44 16.94
C THR A 46 10.09 4.70 16.40
N LYS A 47 11.09 4.84 17.27
CA LYS A 47 12.50 5.00 16.86
C LYS A 47 13.01 3.83 16.04
N THR A 48 12.56 2.61 16.35
CA THR A 48 12.92 1.40 15.60
C THR A 48 12.35 1.45 14.18
N TYR A 49 11.07 1.81 14.00
CA TYR A 49 10.47 1.95 12.67
C TYR A 49 11.09 3.09 11.87
N LEU A 50 11.35 4.25 12.50
CA LEU A 50 12.06 5.36 11.86
C LEU A 50 13.44 4.94 11.34
N GLY A 51 14.21 4.20 12.14
CA GLY A 51 15.52 3.69 11.73
C GLY A 51 15.43 2.72 10.55
N ARG A 52 14.45 1.81 10.55
CA ARG A 52 14.22 0.86 9.45
C ARG A 52 13.81 1.58 8.17
N LEU A 53 12.87 2.53 8.26
CA LEU A 53 12.39 3.32 7.13
C LEU A 53 13.49 4.18 6.51
N VAL A 54 14.38 4.77 7.33
CA VAL A 54 15.58 5.46 6.82
C VAL A 54 16.52 4.47 6.13
N LYS A 55 16.78 3.29 6.72
CA LYS A 55 17.64 2.27 6.10
C LYS A 55 17.09 1.76 4.76
N LYS A 56 15.77 1.66 4.63
CA LYS A 56 15.07 1.29 3.39
C LYS A 56 15.04 2.41 2.35
N GLY A 57 15.44 3.63 2.70
CA GLY A 57 15.35 4.80 1.83
C GLY A 57 13.93 5.39 1.71
N ALA A 58 12.96 4.92 2.49
CA ALA A 58 11.59 5.46 2.53
C ALA A 58 11.55 6.87 3.15
N LEU A 59 12.51 7.14 4.05
CA LEU A 59 12.65 8.41 4.74
C LEU A 59 14.07 8.97 4.57
N ARG A 60 14.15 10.29 4.44
CA ARG A 60 15.39 11.03 4.65
C ARG A 60 15.38 11.60 6.05
N THR A 61 16.53 11.51 6.72
CA THR A 61 16.75 12.17 8.01
C THR A 61 17.77 13.30 7.89
N SER A 62 17.53 14.41 8.57
CA SER A 62 18.49 15.49 8.77
C SER A 62 18.54 15.90 10.24
N LYS A 63 19.63 16.54 10.65
CA LYS A 63 19.78 17.06 12.01
C LYS A 63 19.50 18.55 12.03
N ASN A 64 18.73 19.00 13.02
CA ASN A 64 18.57 20.40 13.38
C ASN A 64 18.92 20.57 14.86
N GLY A 65 20.15 21.00 15.13
CA GLY A 65 20.69 21.03 16.48
C GLY A 65 20.75 19.63 17.10
N ARG A 66 19.95 19.38 18.14
CA ARG A 66 19.84 18.08 18.84
C ARG A 66 18.71 17.20 18.32
N GLU A 67 17.86 17.72 17.43
CA GLU A 67 16.69 17.00 16.94
C GLU A 67 16.94 16.38 15.57
N PHE A 68 16.31 15.23 15.33
CA PHE A 68 16.22 14.62 14.01
C PHE A 68 14.90 15.00 13.35
N ILE A 69 15.00 15.42 12.10
CA ILE A 69 13.88 15.74 11.22
C ILE A 69 13.78 14.63 10.16
N TYR A 70 12.57 14.15 9.92
CA TYR A 70 12.25 13.12 8.93
C TYR A 70 11.37 13.71 7.82
N GLN A 71 11.65 13.29 6.59
CA GLN A 71 10.90 13.67 5.40
C GLN A 71 10.66 12.42 4.53
N PRO A 72 9.48 12.28 3.92
CA PRO A 72 9.20 11.16 3.03
C PRO A 72 10.04 11.26 1.76
N MET A 73 10.55 10.13 1.30
CA MET A 73 11.27 9.99 0.03
C MET A 73 10.49 9.20 -1.01
N ILE A 74 9.31 8.71 -0.62
CA ILE A 74 8.33 8.06 -1.46
C ILE A 74 6.98 8.77 -1.26
N GLU A 75 6.28 9.04 -2.36
CA GLU A 75 4.95 9.62 -2.32
C GLU A 75 3.93 8.63 -1.74
N GLU A 76 2.94 9.14 -1.01
CA GLU A 76 1.94 8.30 -0.33
C GLU A 76 1.17 7.41 -1.33
N GLN A 77 0.64 8.01 -2.40
CA GLN A 77 -0.10 7.26 -3.41
C GLN A 77 0.78 6.22 -4.11
N VAL A 78 2.03 6.56 -4.45
CA VAL A 78 2.97 5.61 -5.07
C VAL A 78 3.24 4.41 -4.14
N ALA A 79 3.41 4.65 -2.83
CA ALA A 79 3.56 3.58 -1.87
C ALA A 79 2.31 2.68 -1.78
N MET A 80 1.11 3.28 -1.79
CA MET A 80 -0.17 2.57 -1.74
C MET A 80 -0.39 1.73 -3.00
N ASP A 81 -0.07 2.28 -4.17
CA ASP A 81 -0.19 1.60 -5.46
C ASP A 81 0.76 0.39 -5.54
N ASN A 82 2.00 0.55 -5.08
CA ASN A 82 2.99 -0.53 -5.04
C ASN A 82 2.55 -1.65 -4.08
N ALA A 83 2.08 -1.30 -2.87
CA ALA A 83 1.60 -2.29 -1.92
C ALA A 83 0.36 -3.04 -2.44
N SER A 84 -0.57 -2.32 -3.07
CA SER A 84 -1.75 -2.91 -3.71
C SER A 84 -1.35 -3.86 -4.83
N LYS A 85 -0.48 -3.42 -5.75
CA LYS A 85 0.02 -4.25 -6.86
C LYS A 85 0.71 -5.52 -6.33
N SER A 86 1.56 -5.40 -5.32
CA SER A 86 2.24 -6.53 -4.68
C SER A 86 1.24 -7.55 -4.12
N LEU A 87 0.18 -7.08 -3.45
CA LEU A 87 -0.89 -7.96 -2.98
C LEU A 87 -1.58 -8.69 -4.14
N PHE A 88 -1.94 -7.98 -5.21
CA PHE A 88 -2.65 -8.56 -6.36
C PHE A 88 -1.79 -9.57 -7.15
N VAL A 89 -0.47 -9.42 -7.17
CA VAL A 89 0.46 -10.40 -7.79
C VAL A 89 0.35 -11.79 -7.16
N HIS A 90 -0.02 -11.87 -5.87
CA HIS A 90 -0.17 -13.14 -5.16
C HIS A 90 -1.57 -13.77 -5.29
N LEU A 91 -2.52 -13.11 -5.97
CA LEU A 91 -3.89 -13.62 -6.13
C LEU A 91 -4.03 -14.52 -7.36
N CYS A 92 -5.01 -15.43 -7.28
CA CYS A 92 -5.49 -16.16 -8.45
C CYS A 92 -6.11 -15.18 -9.46
N GLN A 93 -5.62 -15.18 -10.69
CA GLN A 93 -6.00 -14.24 -11.74
C GLN A 93 -7.50 -14.29 -12.07
N HIS A 94 -8.15 -15.47 -11.92
CA HIS A 94 -9.60 -15.63 -12.11
C HIS A 94 -10.44 -15.03 -10.98
N LYS A 95 -9.86 -14.85 -9.79
CA LYS A 95 -10.57 -14.32 -8.61
C LYS A 95 -10.39 -12.82 -8.42
N VAL A 96 -9.46 -12.18 -9.14
CA VAL A 96 -9.15 -10.74 -9.00
C VAL A 96 -10.40 -9.87 -9.18
N GLY A 97 -11.23 -10.15 -10.20
CA GLY A 97 -12.46 -9.40 -10.45
C GLY A 97 -13.45 -9.46 -9.29
N THR A 98 -13.73 -10.67 -8.78
CA THR A 98 -14.61 -10.87 -7.62
C THR A 98 -14.06 -10.22 -6.35
N THR A 99 -12.75 -10.32 -6.12
CA THR A 99 -12.11 -9.65 -4.98
C THR A 99 -12.28 -8.14 -5.03
N LEU A 100 -12.12 -7.51 -6.21
CA LEU A 100 -12.34 -6.08 -6.38
C LEU A 100 -13.81 -5.68 -6.16
N ALA A 101 -14.75 -6.46 -6.70
CA ALA A 101 -16.18 -6.21 -6.51
C ALA A 101 -16.56 -6.26 -5.03
N ASN A 102 -16.15 -7.31 -4.32
CA ASN A 102 -16.41 -7.46 -2.88
C ASN A 102 -15.74 -6.33 -2.07
N LEU A 103 -14.57 -5.85 -2.50
CA LEU A 103 -13.89 -4.74 -1.83
C LEU A 103 -14.68 -3.44 -1.96
N ILE A 104 -15.23 -3.14 -3.14
CA ILE A 104 -16.07 -1.95 -3.38
C ILE A 104 -17.28 -1.92 -2.43
N ASP A 105 -17.89 -3.07 -2.13
CA ASP A 105 -19.02 -3.17 -1.20
C ASP A 105 -18.63 -2.92 0.27
N GLN A 106 -17.36 -3.15 0.62
CA GLN A 106 -16.87 -3.07 2.01
C GLN A 106 -16.25 -1.73 2.37
N ILE A 107 -15.76 -0.96 1.39
CA ILE A 107 -15.07 0.31 1.62
C ILE A 107 -15.98 1.50 1.34
N GLU A 108 -15.80 2.57 2.11
CA GLU A 108 -16.49 3.83 1.83
C GLU A 108 -15.81 4.56 0.66
N LEU A 109 -16.59 4.87 -0.38
CA LEU A 109 -16.13 5.61 -1.56
C LEU A 109 -16.98 6.85 -1.77
N SER A 110 -16.33 7.95 -2.14
CA SER A 110 -17.07 9.14 -2.54
C SER A 110 -17.75 8.93 -3.90
N LYS A 111 -18.79 9.72 -4.17
CA LYS A 111 -19.45 9.70 -5.49
C LYS A 111 -18.48 10.00 -6.63
N SER A 112 -17.52 10.91 -6.42
CA SER A 112 -16.49 11.22 -7.40
C SER A 112 -15.55 10.03 -7.64
N ASP A 113 -15.17 9.31 -6.60
CA ASP A 113 -14.31 8.12 -6.75
C ASP A 113 -15.02 7.03 -7.53
N ILE A 114 -16.31 6.80 -7.24
CA ILE A 114 -17.13 5.84 -7.99
C ILE A 114 -17.19 6.20 -9.48
N GLN A 115 -17.40 7.47 -9.83
CA GLN A 115 -17.43 7.91 -11.23
C GLN A 115 -16.06 7.73 -11.92
N MET A 116 -14.98 8.07 -11.21
CA MET A 116 -13.62 7.82 -11.70
C MET A 116 -13.36 6.33 -11.97
N LEU A 117 -13.77 5.45 -11.04
CA LEU A 117 -13.62 4.00 -11.18
C LEU A 117 -14.43 3.44 -12.35
N ILE A 118 -15.68 3.88 -12.54
CA ILE A 118 -16.51 3.51 -13.69
C ILE A 118 -15.81 3.89 -15.00
N GLY A 119 -15.34 5.13 -15.12
CA GLY A 119 -14.61 5.57 -16.32
C GLY A 119 -13.36 4.73 -16.59
N LYS A 120 -12.61 4.35 -15.54
CA LYS A 120 -11.45 3.46 -15.68
C LYS A 120 -11.82 2.05 -16.14
N LEU A 121 -12.94 1.50 -15.66
CA LEU A 121 -13.44 0.20 -16.10
C LEU A 121 -13.90 0.22 -17.56
N GLU A 122 -14.60 1.28 -17.98
CA GLU A 122 -15.02 1.48 -19.38
C GLU A 122 -13.83 1.60 -20.33
N GLU A 123 -12.80 2.37 -19.96
CA GLU A 123 -11.54 2.46 -20.70
C GLU A 123 -10.86 1.08 -20.80
N LYS A 124 -10.81 0.34 -19.68
CA LYS A 124 -10.14 -0.96 -19.62
C LYS A 124 -10.88 -2.02 -20.44
N ALA A 125 -12.20 -2.01 -20.45
CA ALA A 125 -13.04 -2.96 -21.16
C ALA A 125 -12.77 -2.96 -22.69
N GLN A 126 -12.35 -1.82 -23.26
CA GLN A 126 -12.03 -1.71 -24.70
C GLN A 126 -10.78 -2.52 -25.10
N THR A 127 -9.90 -2.82 -24.15
CA THR A 127 -8.60 -3.49 -24.41
C THR A 127 -8.44 -4.80 -23.64
N ALA A 128 -9.39 -5.15 -22.78
CA ALA A 128 -9.36 -6.35 -21.97
C ALA A 128 -9.67 -7.59 -22.83
N PRO A 129 -9.01 -8.74 -22.59
CA PRO A 129 -9.34 -9.99 -23.26
C PRO A 129 -10.66 -10.57 -22.72
N ASP A 130 -11.35 -11.39 -23.52
CA ASP A 130 -12.57 -12.10 -23.09
C ASP A 130 -12.31 -13.06 -21.91
N LYS A 131 -11.09 -13.59 -21.81
CA LYS A 131 -10.65 -14.48 -20.73
C LYS A 131 -9.22 -14.18 -20.33
N VAL A 132 -8.96 -14.17 -19.03
CA VAL A 132 -7.61 -14.09 -18.47
C VAL A 132 -7.04 -15.49 -18.25
N SER A 133 -5.74 -15.67 -18.48
CA SER A 133 -5.07 -16.95 -18.26
C SER A 133 -5.04 -17.31 -16.77
N CYS A 134 -5.20 -18.59 -16.46
CA CYS A 134 -5.05 -19.11 -15.11
C CYS A 134 -3.57 -19.06 -14.69
N ASN A 135 -3.32 -18.65 -13.44
CA ASN A 135 -2.00 -18.67 -12.79
C ASN A 135 -2.01 -19.52 -11.50
N CYS A 136 -2.95 -20.45 -11.36
CA CYS A 136 -3.06 -21.29 -10.17
C CYS A 136 -1.80 -22.14 -9.96
N LEU A 137 -1.46 -22.34 -8.68
CA LEU A 137 -0.37 -23.20 -8.26
C LEU A 137 -0.96 -24.45 -7.60
N PRO A 138 -0.69 -25.68 -8.08
CA PRO A 138 0.21 -26.06 -9.20
C PRO A 138 -0.37 -25.79 -10.60
N GLU A 139 0.52 -25.62 -11.60
CA GLU A 139 0.24 -25.16 -12.99
C GLU A 139 -0.82 -25.99 -13.76
N ASN A 140 -1.11 -27.21 -13.31
CA ASN A 140 -2.08 -28.12 -13.91
C ASN A 140 -3.27 -28.34 -12.97
N CYS A 141 -3.99 -27.26 -12.64
CA CYS A 141 -5.29 -27.38 -12.00
C CYS A 141 -6.33 -27.85 -13.04
N ASP A 142 -6.18 -29.11 -13.46
CA ASP A 142 -7.21 -29.86 -14.20
C ASP A 142 -8.28 -30.26 -13.19
N MET A 143 -9.27 -29.40 -13.06
CA MET A 143 -10.64 -29.64 -12.58
C MET A 143 -11.13 -28.28 -12.11
N ASP A 144 -11.95 -27.64 -12.95
CA ASP A 144 -12.84 -26.54 -12.61
C ASP A 144 -12.45 -25.79 -11.32
N CYS A 145 -11.71 -24.68 -11.46
CA CYS A 145 -11.89 -23.58 -10.51
C CYS A 145 -13.35 -23.16 -10.66
N LYS A 146 -14.26 -23.90 -10.02
CA LYS A 146 -15.68 -23.68 -10.10
C LYS A 146 -15.91 -22.26 -9.66
N MET A 147 -16.36 -21.44 -10.60
CA MET A 147 -17.19 -20.30 -10.28
C MET A 147 -18.41 -20.91 -9.58
N GLU A 148 -18.33 -21.09 -8.27
CA GLU A 148 -19.54 -21.25 -7.47
C GLU A 148 -20.11 -19.84 -7.37
N ASP A 149 -21.04 -19.55 -8.28
CA ASP A 149 -21.98 -18.45 -8.19
C ASP A 149 -22.66 -18.51 -6.82
N MET A 150 -22.41 -17.49 -5.98
CA MET A 150 -23.29 -17.10 -4.87
C MET A 150 -23.16 -15.61 -4.62
#